data_AF-A0A062HDI8-F1
#
_entry.id   AF-A0A062HDI8-F1
#
_cell.length_a   1.000
_cell.length_b   1.000
_cell.length_c   1.000
_cell.angle_alpha   90.00
_cell.angle_beta   90.00
_cell.angle_gamma   90.00
#
_symmetry.space_group_name_H-M   'P 1'
#
loop_
_entity.id
_entity.type
_entity.pdbx_description
1 polymer ?
#
loop_
_entity_poly.entity_id
_entity_poly.type
_entity_poly.pdbx_seq_one_letter_code
_entity_poly.pdbx_strand_id
1 'polypeptide(L)' 'MNTDMVLDALEQALHDRGMPKNVIHHSDRGVQYLSIRYTHRLEAANLRASVGTTGDSYDNALAETVNGLYKTEVI' A
#
# COMPACT_ATOMS: atom_id res chain seq x y z
N MET A 1 14.60 5.91 5.64
CA MET A 1 13.50 5.05 5.14
C MET A 1 13.15 5.54 3.74
N ASN A 2 13.10 4.67 2.73
CA ASN A 2 13.06 5.05 1.32
C ASN A 2 11.62 5.03 0.77
N THR A 3 11.04 6.19 0.50
CA THR A 3 9.72 6.32 -0.13
C THR A 3 9.72 5.88 -1.60
N ASP A 4 10.85 5.95 -2.29
CA ASP A 4 10.92 5.61 -3.73
C ASP A 4 10.57 4.13 -3.96
N MET A 5 11.00 3.23 -3.07
CA MET A 5 10.66 1.80 -3.18
C MET A 5 9.15 1.53 -3.13
N VAL A 6 8.41 2.23 -2.24
CA VAL A 6 6.96 2.04 -2.16
C VAL A 6 6.22 2.75 -3.29
N LEU A 7 6.78 3.83 -3.83
CA LEU A 7 6.27 4.47 -5.04
C LEU A 7 6.40 3.54 -6.24
N ASP A 8 7.55 2.90 -6.42
CA ASP A 8 7.78 1.95 -7.52
C ASP A 8 6.78 0.78 -7.45
N ALA A 9 6.56 0.24 -6.24
CA ALA A 9 5.56 -0.81 -6.02
C ALA A 9 4.13 -0.34 -6.33
N LEU A 10 3.79 0.90 -6.00
CA LEU A 10 2.49 1.51 -6.33
C LEU A 10 2.32 1.65 -7.86
N GLU A 11 3.34 2.14 -8.57
CA GLU A 11 3.31 2.25 -10.03
C GLU A 11 3.09 0.90 -10.69
N GLN A 12 3.86 -0.11 -10.27
CA GLN A 12 3.73 -1.46 -10.82
C GLN A 12 2.31 -2.00 -10.60
N ALA A 13 1.77 -1.87 -9.38
CA ALA A 13 0.42 -2.32 -9.07
C ALA A 13 -0.65 -1.58 -9.89
N LEU A 14 -0.48 -0.27 -10.12
CA LEU A 14 -1.39 0.51 -10.95
C LEU A 14 -1.37 0.05 -12.41
N HIS A 15 -0.19 -0.22 -12.96
CA HIS A 15 -0.03 -0.74 -14.32
C HIS A 15 -0.63 -2.14 -14.48
N ASP A 16 -0.30 -3.07 -13.58
CA ASP A 16 -0.79 -4.45 -13.60
C ASP A 16 -2.32 -4.54 -13.48
N ARG A 17 -2.94 -3.57 -12.79
CA ARG A 17 -4.39 -3.50 -12.57
C ARG A 17 -5.13 -2.70 -13.65
N GLY A 18 -4.43 -2.16 -14.66
CA GLY A 18 -5.05 -1.37 -15.72
C GLY A 18 -5.54 0.02 -15.28
N MET A 19 -4.80 0.68 -14.39
CA MET A 19 -5.07 2.03 -13.88
C MET A 19 -6.49 2.19 -13.28
N PRO A 20 -6.81 1.43 -12.22
CA PRO A 20 -8.12 1.49 -11.59
C PRO A 20 -8.40 2.86 -10.98
N LYS A 21 -9.66 3.27 -11.01
CA LYS A 21 -10.15 4.53 -10.42
C LYS A 21 -11.17 4.22 -9.31
N ASN A 22 -11.31 5.14 -8.36
CA ASN A 22 -12.30 5.05 -7.28
C ASN A 22 -12.13 3.83 -6.35
N VAL A 23 -10.91 3.32 -6.23
CA VAL A 23 -10.58 2.23 -5.30
C VAL A 23 -9.93 2.79 -4.04
N ILE A 24 -9.99 2.00 -2.96
CA ILE A 24 -9.33 2.32 -1.70
C ILE A 24 -7.95 1.65 -1.71
N HIS A 25 -6.91 2.45 -1.50
CA HIS A 25 -5.57 1.95 -1.21
C HIS A 25 -5.40 1.89 0.30
N HIS A 26 -5.41 0.67 0.85
CA HIS A 26 -5.12 0.45 2.26
C HIS A 26 -3.63 0.19 2.48
N SER A 27 -3.04 0.80 3.51
CA SER A 27 -1.64 0.63 3.88
C SER A 27 -1.47 0.64 5.40
N ASP A 28 -0.39 0.04 5.88
CA ASP A 28 0.01 0.20 7.28
C ASP A 28 0.51 1.63 7.56
N ARG A 29 0.61 2.01 8.83
CA ARG A 29 0.95 3.36 9.30
C ARG A 29 2.45 3.70 9.22
N GLY A 30 3.20 3.01 8.37
CA GLY A 30 4.64 3.24 8.17
C GLY A 30 4.94 4.63 7.59
N VAL A 31 6.06 5.24 8.00
CA VAL A 31 6.39 6.64 7.62
C VAL A 31 6.50 6.87 6.11
N GLN A 32 6.79 5.82 5.33
CA GLN A 32 6.83 5.86 3.88
C GLN A 32 5.43 6.09 3.26
N TYR A 33 4.40 5.44 3.80
CA TYR A 33 3.01 5.51 3.32
C TYR A 33 2.33 6.81 3.76
N LEU A 34 2.84 7.43 4.83
CA LEU A 34 2.43 8.75 5.31
C LEU A 34 3.22 9.91 4.68
N SER A 35 4.20 9.63 3.82
CA SER A 35 5.01 10.69 3.21
C SER A 35 4.21 11.49 2.19
N ILE A 36 4.47 12.80 2.13
CA ILE A 36 3.77 13.74 1.21
C ILE A 36 3.84 13.27 -0.25
N ARG A 37 5.02 12.78 -0.68
CA ARG A 37 5.20 12.29 -2.05
C ARG A 37 4.28 11.09 -2.35
N TYR A 38 4.14 10.17 -1.39
CA TYR A 38 3.30 9.00 -1.56
C TYR A 38 1.82 9.36 -1.59
N THR A 39 1.35 10.18 -0.64
CA THR A 39 -0.06 10.58 -0.57
C THR A 39 -0.49 11.41 -1.78
N HIS A 40 0.36 12.35 -2.24
CA HIS A 40 0.09 13.08 -3.49
C HIS A 40 -0.01 12.16 -4.70
N ARG A 41 0.81 11.10 -4.75
CA ARG A 41 0.76 10.16 -5.87
C ARG A 41 -0.54 9.34 -5.87
N LEU A 42 -1.04 8.93 -4.70
CA LEU A 42 -2.34 8.27 -4.55
C LEU A 42 -3.48 9.18 -5.05
N GLU A 43 -3.46 10.45 -4.64
CA GLU A 43 -4.43 11.46 -5.09
C GLU A 43 -4.38 11.64 -6.62
N ALA A 44 -3.17 11.75 -7.20
CA ALA A 44 -3.00 11.87 -8.65
C ALA A 44 -3.53 10.66 -9.44
N ALA A 45 -3.53 9.46 -8.84
CA ALA A 45 -4.17 8.27 -9.44
C ALA A 45 -5.68 8.17 -9.18
N ASN A 46 -6.30 9.11 -8.48
CA ASN A 46 -7.70 9.02 -8.03
C ASN A 46 -7.97 7.81 -7.11
N LEU A 47 -7.01 7.52 -6.21
CA LEU A 47 -7.14 6.51 -5.18
C LEU A 47 -7.52 7.16 -3.85
N ARG A 48 -8.39 6.50 -3.08
CA ARG A 48 -8.69 6.92 -1.70
C ARG A 48 -7.73 6.23 -0.74
N ALA A 49 -6.88 6.99 -0.05
CA ALA A 49 -6.01 6.43 0.96
C ALA A 49 -6.80 6.00 2.21
N SER A 50 -6.48 4.81 2.72
CA SER A 50 -6.90 4.31 4.03
C SER A 50 -5.65 3.80 4.75
N VAL A 51 -5.51 4.13 6.02
CA VAL A 51 -4.34 3.72 6.82
C VAL A 51 -4.84 3.10 8.10
N GLY A 52 -4.19 2.02 8.54
CA GLY A 52 -4.54 1.32 9.78
C GLY A 52 -4.62 2.25 11.01
N THR A 53 -5.53 1.90 11.93
CA THR A 53 -5.64 2.59 13.22
C THR A 53 -4.61 2.06 14.23
N THR A 54 -4.24 2.89 15.20
CA THR A 54 -3.22 2.48 16.20
C THR A 54 -3.76 1.37 17.10
N GLY A 55 -3.07 0.24 17.15
CA GLY A 55 -3.42 -0.87 18.04
C GLY A 55 -4.50 -1.81 17.52
N ASP A 56 -4.92 -1.64 16.26
CA ASP A 56 -5.84 -2.55 15.57
C ASP A 56 -5.19 -3.06 14.27
N SER A 57 -4.87 -4.36 14.24
CA SER A 57 -4.27 -5.02 13.08
C SER A 57 -5.30 -5.54 12.08
N TYR A 58 -6.59 -5.42 12.36
CA TYR A 58 -7.63 -6.09 11.58
C TYR A 58 -7.64 -5.65 10.12
N ASP A 59 -7.44 -4.35 9.86
CA ASP A 59 -7.42 -3.81 8.50
C ASP A 59 -6.22 -4.28 7.67
N ASN A 60 -5.10 -4.65 8.33
CA ASN A 60 -3.88 -5.12 7.67
C ASN A 60 -3.73 -6.65 7.64
N ALA A 61 -4.54 -7.38 8.42
CA ALA A 61 -4.37 -8.82 8.65
C ALA A 61 -4.34 -9.64 7.35
N LEU A 62 -5.15 -9.28 6.35
CA LEU A 62 -5.13 -9.95 5.05
C LEU A 62 -3.80 -9.77 4.33
N ALA A 63 -3.27 -8.54 4.29
CA ALA A 63 -2.00 -8.24 3.64
C ALA A 63 -0.83 -8.95 4.35
N GLU A 64 -0.84 -8.99 5.68
CA GLU A 64 0.16 -9.72 6.47
C GLU A 64 0.09 -11.23 6.25
N THR A 65 -1.11 -11.80 6.16
CA THR A 65 -1.29 -13.23 5.89
C THR A 65 -0.69 -13.61 4.54
N VAL A 66 -0.96 -12.83 3.49
CA VAL A 66 -0.39 -13.08 2.15
C VAL A 66 1.14 -12.97 2.17
N ASN A 67 1.68 -11.93 2.83
CA ASN A 67 3.12 -11.76 2.97
C ASN A 67 3.77 -12.91 3.77
N GLY A 68 3.08 -13.40 4.81
CA GLY A 68 3.51 -14.54 5.62
C GLY A 68 3.58 -15.83 4.80
N LEU A 69 2.56 -16.10 3.98
CA LEU A 69 2.56 -17.24 3.06
C LEU A 69 3.73 -17.16 2.08
N TYR A 70 3.97 -16.00 1.47
CA TYR A 70 5.09 -15.83 0.55
C TYR A 70 6.45 -16.08 1.22
N LYS A 71 6.64 -15.57 2.43
CA LYS A 71 7.87 -15.80 3.21
C LYS A 71 8.04 -17.24 3.71
N THR A 72 6.97 -18.01 3.79
CA THR A 72 7.01 -19.40 4.27
C THR A 72 7.26 -20.38 3.13
N GLU A 73 6.65 -20.11 1.97
CA GLU A 73 6.60 -21.06 0.86
C GLU A 73 7.59 -20.76 -0.28
N VAL A 74 8.07 -19.52 -0.39
CA VAL A 74 8.87 -19.07 -1.55
C VAL A 74 10.29 -18.61 -1.19
N ILE A 75 10.48 -18.11 0.03
CA ILE A 75 11.78 -17.67 0.57
C ILE A 75 12.20 -18.65 1.66
#